data_AF-A0AAJ1VHQ1-F1
#
_entry.id   AF-A0AAJ1VHQ1-F1
#
_cell.length_a   1.000
_cell.length_b   1.000
_cell.length_c   1.000
_cell.angle_alpha   90.00
_cell.angle_beta   90.00
_cell.angle_gamma   90.00
#
_symmetry.space_group_name_H-M   'P 1'
#
loop_
_entity.id
_entity.type
_entity.pdbx_description
1 polymer ?
#
loop_
_entity_poly.entity_id
_entity_poly.type
_entity_poly.pdbx_seq_one_letter_code
_entity_poly.pdbx_strand_id
1 'polypeptide(L)' 'MASEFSTYTKEELITKLKKQKNFFIIKIVVILLMIVFAIFSTIENGTSFHTFLPLFFIPMSIYMYVDIKNIKKELALRK' A
#
# COMPACT_ATOMS: atom_id res chain seq x y z
N MET A 1 9.02 -15.88 13.21
CA MET A 1 7.82 -16.38 12.52
C MET A 1 8.20 -16.62 11.07
N ALA A 2 7.96 -17.81 10.52
CA ALA A 2 8.13 -18.04 9.09
C ALA A 2 7.24 -17.03 8.34
N SER A 3 7.77 -16.37 7.31
CA SER A 3 6.95 -15.43 6.54
C SER A 3 5.81 -16.23 5.89
N GLU A 4 4.58 -15.70 5.83
CA GLU A 4 3.51 -16.39 5.07
C GLU A 4 3.96 -16.70 3.64
N PHE A 5 4.90 -15.91 3.11
CA PHE A 5 5.49 -16.06 1.79
C PHE A 5 6.42 -17.27 1.64
N SER A 6 6.80 -17.95 2.75
CA SER A 6 7.69 -19.11 2.71
C SER A 6 7.04 -20.34 2.08
N THR A 7 5.71 -20.47 2.14
CA THR A 7 4.95 -21.61 1.59
C THR A 7 4.62 -21.49 0.10
N TYR A 8 4.78 -20.30 -0.48
CA TYR A 8 4.46 -20.02 -1.88
C TYR A 8 5.55 -20.54 -2.82
N THR A 9 5.20 -20.84 -4.06
CA THR A 9 6.15 -21.14 -5.15
C THR A 9 6.77 -19.86 -5.72
N LYS A 10 7.87 -19.99 -6.48
CA LYS A 10 8.56 -18.85 -7.11
C LYS A 10 7.65 -18.07 -8.07
N GLU A 11 6.82 -18.77 -8.84
CA GLU A 11 5.88 -18.17 -9.79
C GLU A 11 4.75 -17.41 -9.10
N GLU A 12 4.20 -17.97 -8.01
CA GLU A 12 3.19 -17.31 -7.19
C GLU A 12 3.73 -16.04 -6.53
N LEU A 13 4.97 -16.09 -6.03
CA LEU A 13 5.65 -14.92 -5.46
C LEU A 13 5.83 -13.80 -6.48
N ILE A 14 6.23 -14.12 -7.72
CA ILE A 14 6.39 -13.13 -8.80
C ILE A 14 5.04 -12.50 -9.16
N THR A 15 4.00 -13.32 -9.28
CA THR A 15 2.64 -12.88 -9.62
C THR A 15 2.07 -11.96 -8.52
N LYS A 16 2.20 -12.38 -7.25
CA LYS A 16 1.78 -11.60 -6.09
C LYS A 16 2.55 -10.29 -5.98
N LEU A 17 3.85 -10.28 -6.24
CA LEU A 17 4.69 -9.08 -6.25
C LEU A 17 4.24 -8.07 -7.32
N LYS A 18 3.98 -8.51 -8.55
CA LYS A 18 3.48 -7.62 -9.62
C LYS A 18 2.13 -7.02 -9.23
N LYS A 19 1.21 -7.85 -8.72
CA LYS A 19 -0.12 -7.41 -8.28
C LYS A 19 -0.02 -6.38 -7.14
N GLN A 20 0.78 -6.65 -6.12
CA GLN A 20 0.96 -5.73 -4.99
C GLN A 20 1.60 -4.41 -5.43
N LYS A 21 2.62 -4.43 -6.30
CA LYS A 21 3.20 -3.19 -6.83
C LYS A 21 2.17 -2.35 -7.58
N ASN A 22 1.37 -2.97 -8.45
CA ASN A 22 0.35 -2.25 -9.21
C ASN A 22 -0.72 -1.64 -8.29
N PHE A 23 -1.19 -2.43 -7.33
CA PHE A 23 -2.17 -1.95 -6.34
C PHE A 23 -1.60 -0.83 -5.47
N PHE A 24 -0.32 -0.89 -5.12
CA PHE A 24 0.35 0.16 -4.34
C PHE A 24 0.42 1.47 -5.10
N ILE A 25 0.73 1.43 -6.40
CA ILE A 25 0.73 2.61 -7.27
C ILE A 25 -0.66 3.22 -7.34
N ILE A 26 -1.68 2.41 -7.64
CA ILE A 26 -3.08 2.87 -7.71
C ILE A 26 -3.49 3.52 -6.38
N LYS A 27 -3.17 2.87 -5.25
CA LYS A 27 -3.49 3.36 -3.92
C LYS A 27 -2.83 4.72 -3.63
N ILE A 28 -1.56 4.91 -4.01
CA ILE A 28 -0.88 6.20 -3.85
C ILE A 28 -1.60 7.30 -4.65
N VAL A 29 -1.97 7.02 -5.89
CA VAL A 29 -2.71 7.98 -6.73
C VAL A 29 -4.04 8.36 -6.09
N VAL A 30 -4.78 7.38 -5.56
CA VAL A 30 -6.04 7.62 -4.85
C VAL A 30 -5.81 8.48 -3.60
N ILE A 31 -4.80 8.17 -2.78
CA ILE A 31 -4.48 8.96 -1.58
C ILE A 31 -4.16 10.41 -1.95
N LEU A 32 -3.40 10.66 -3.03
CA LEU A 32 -3.11 12.01 -3.50
C LEU A 32 -4.39 12.77 -3.88
N LEU A 33 -5.30 12.13 -4.64
CA LEU A 33 -6.61 12.71 -4.94
C LEU A 33 -7.41 12.99 -3.66
N MET A 34 -7.40 12.07 -2.70
CA MET A 34 -8.08 12.25 -1.42
C MET A 34 -7.53 13.43 -0.62
N ILE A 35 -6.22 13.69 -0.67
CA ILE A 35 -5.61 14.87 -0.02
C ILE A 35 -6.14 16.15 -0.67
N VAL A 36 -6.19 16.20 -2.00
CA VAL A 36 -6.74 17.35 -2.73
C VAL A 36 -8.20 17.60 -2.33
N PHE A 37 -9.04 16.57 -2.36
CA PHE A 37 -10.44 16.68 -1.93
C PHE A 37 -10.59 17.07 -0.45
N ALA A 38 -9.75 16.51 0.43
CA ALA A 38 -9.76 16.85 1.84
C ALA A 38 -9.45 18.33 2.07
N ILE A 39 -8.50 18.91 1.34
CA ILE A 39 -8.17 20.33 1.43
C ILE A 39 -9.37 21.18 0.99
N PHE A 40 -9.92 20.94 -0.20
CA PHE A 40 -11.08 21.70 -0.71
C PHE A 40 -12.28 21.62 0.24
N SER A 41 -12.64 20.41 0.66
CA SER A 41 -13.77 20.20 1.56
C SER A 41 -13.55 20.84 2.93
N THR A 42 -12.32 20.90 3.42
CA THR A 42 -12.00 21.57 4.69
C THR A 42 -12.15 23.09 4.59
N ILE A 43 -11.84 23.68 3.44
CA ILE A 43 -12.01 25.11 3.19
C ILE A 43 -13.50 25.48 3.14
N GLU A 44 -14.34 24.67 2.49
CA GLU A 44 -15.77 24.95 2.32
C GLU A 44 -16.63 24.58 3.53
N ASN A 45 -16.41 23.39 4.10
CA ASN A 45 -17.29 22.79 5.11
C ASN A 45 -16.67 22.79 6.52
N GLY A 46 -15.46 23.34 6.67
CA GLY A 46 -14.68 23.23 7.89
C GLY A 46 -14.09 21.83 8.10
N THR A 47 -13.46 21.61 9.26
CA THR A 47 -12.87 20.31 9.60
C THR A 47 -13.92 19.24 9.85
N SER A 48 -13.78 18.11 9.16
CA SER A 48 -14.65 16.94 9.31
C SER A 48 -13.83 15.64 9.19
N PHE A 49 -14.46 14.48 9.38
CA PHE A 49 -13.81 13.17 9.36
C PHE A 49 -13.03 12.91 8.06
N HIS A 50 -13.53 13.39 6.92
CA HIS A 50 -12.86 13.24 5.63
C HIS A 50 -11.53 13.98 5.54
N THR A 51 -11.29 15.02 6.35
CA THR A 51 -10.03 15.78 6.40
C THR A 51 -8.88 14.92 6.91
N PHE A 52 -9.16 14.05 7.88
CA PHE A 52 -8.15 13.18 8.50
C PHE A 52 -8.03 11.82 7.80
N LEU A 53 -9.02 11.47 6.98
CA LEU A 53 -9.11 10.19 6.30
C LEU A 53 -7.84 9.84 5.49
N PRO A 54 -7.24 10.76 4.69
CA PRO A 54 -5.98 10.49 3.99
C PRO A 54 -4.82 10.08 4.92
N LEU A 55 -4.77 10.64 6.13
CA LEU A 55 -3.71 10.40 7.10
C LEU A 55 -3.73 8.96 7.62
N PHE A 56 -4.92 8.39 7.82
CA PHE A 56 -5.09 6.99 8.23
C PHE A 56 -4.56 5.99 7.20
N PHE A 57 -4.43 6.38 5.93
CA PHE A 57 -3.87 5.50 4.90
C PHE A 57 -2.34 5.42 4.92
N ILE A 58 -1.65 6.27 5.69
CA ILE A 58 -0.18 6.29 5.76
C ILE A 58 0.35 4.99 6.41
N PRO A 59 -0.05 4.60 7.64
CA PRO A 59 0.40 3.34 8.25
C PRO A 59 0.10 2.11 7.38
N MET A 60 -1.09 2.08 6.77
CA MET A 60 -1.50 1.00 5.88
C MET A 60 -0.63 0.92 4.61
N SER A 61 -0.12 2.05 4.12
CA SER A 61 0.77 2.09 2.95
C SER A 61 2.19 1.65 3.31
N ILE A 62 2.66 1.98 4.52
CA ILE A 62 3.94 1.48 5.04
C ILE A 62 3.90 -0.05 5.17
N TYR A 63 2.84 -0.62 5.74
CA TYR A 63 2.68 -2.06 5.86
C TYR A 63 2.76 -2.77 4.50
N MET A 64 2.03 -2.24 3.50
CA MET A 64 2.05 -2.80 2.16
C MET A 64 3.44 -2.72 1.48
N TYR A 65 4.20 -1.66 1.76
CA TYR A 65 5.59 -1.56 1.29
C TYR A 65 6.51 -2.60 1.94
N VAL A 66 6.32 -2.87 3.23
CA VAL A 66 7.05 -3.92 3.97
C VAL A 66 6.74 -5.30 3.39
N ASP A 67 5.48 -5.58 3.05
CA ASP A 67 5.09 -6.83 2.37
C ASP A 67 5.79 -7.00 1.03
N ILE A 68 5.81 -5.97 0.19
CA ILE A 68 6.55 -5.98 -1.08
C ILE A 68 8.04 -6.28 -0.83
N LYS A 69 8.64 -5.70 0.22
CA LYS A 69 10.04 -5.95 0.59
C LYS A 69 10.25 -7.40 1.04
N ASN A 70 9.32 -7.97 1.81
CA ASN A 70 9.40 -9.35 2.27
C ASN A 70 9.28 -10.35 1.11
N ILE A 71 8.36 -10.12 0.17
CA ILE A 71 8.24 -10.94 -1.04
C ILE A 71 9.52 -10.88 -1.89
N LYS A 72 10.13 -9.68 -2.04
CA LYS A 72 11.41 -9.54 -2.74
C LYS A 72 12.55 -10.30 -2.05
N LYS A 73 12.60 -10.27 -0.72
CA LYS A 73 13.61 -11.01 0.06
C LYS A 73 13.47 -12.53 -0.17
N GLU A 74 12.25 -13.06 -0.07
CA GLU A 74 11.97 -14.47 -0.33
C GLU A 74 12.33 -14.88 -1.77
N LEU A 75 12.03 -14.05 -2.77
CA LEU A 75 12.44 -14.29 -4.15
C LEU A 75 13.96 -14.30 -4.32
N ALA A 76 14.68 -13.45 -3.58
CA ALA A 76 16.14 -13.38 -3.63
C ALA A 76 16.82 -14.57 -2.94
N LEU A 77 16.19 -15.15 -1.91
CA LEU A 77 16.66 -16.37 -1.25
C LEU A 77 16.49 -17.62 -2.12
N ARG A 78 15.57 -17.57 -3.09
CA ARG A 78 15.24 -18.66 -4.04
C ARG A 78 15.86 -18.45 -5.42
N LYS A 79 16.97 -17.70 -5.47
CA LYS A 79 17.63 -17.35 -6.72
C LYS A 79 18.13 -18.59 -7.43
#